data_AF-A0A497A1Z0-F1
#
_entry.id   AF-A0A497A1Z0-F1
#
_cell.length_a   1.000
_cell.length_b   1.000
_cell.length_c   1.000
_cell.angle_alpha   90.00
_cell.angle_beta   90.00
_cell.angle_gamma   90.00
#
_symmetry.space_group_name_H-M   'P 1'
#
loop_
_entity.id
_entity.type
_entity.pdbx_description
1 polymer ?
#
loop_
_entity_poly.entity_id
_entity_poly.type
_entity_poly.pdbx_seq_one_letter_code
_entity_poly.pdbx_strand_id
1 'polypeptide(L)'
;MILAFIKGMLGSLGRPVLDLMINNPSLVTGVLAVWLGVFVAGRLQLRHIERKSTELVVEMGRELVAKKPHITAHGLYKRIYPRWCEALRGWAWFVPHRLDLWPVPVRPETVQQKFPFSPQWIAEVLRQHGIRLEDNESDTETG
;
A
#
# COMPACT_ATOMS: atom_id res chain seq x y z
N MET A 1 -10.01 -30.96 25.01
CA MET A 1 -11.28 -30.19 24.87
C MET A 1 -11.25 -29.20 23.69
N ILE A 2 -10.24 -28.33 23.57
CA ILE A 2 -10.12 -27.37 22.45
C ILE A 2 -10.17 -28.04 21.07
N LEU A 3 -9.42 -29.14 20.87
CA LEU A 3 -9.40 -29.85 19.59
C LEU A 3 -10.77 -30.43 19.18
N ALA A 4 -11.55 -30.91 20.15
CA ALA A 4 -12.89 -31.44 19.93
C ALA A 4 -13.89 -30.33 19.59
N PHE A 5 -13.73 -29.16 20.22
CA PHE A 5 -14.52 -27.96 19.92
C PHE A 5 -14.24 -27.44 18.50
N ILE A 6 -12.95 -27.35 18.12
CA ILE A 6 -12.53 -26.98 16.76
C ILE A 6 -13.06 -28.00 15.73
N LYS A 7 -12.92 -29.31 15.99
CA LYS A 7 -13.49 -30.38 15.15
C LYS A 7 -15.03 -30.31 15.05
N GLY A 8 -15.72 -29.81 16.08
CA GLY A 8 -17.16 -29.59 16.08
C GLY A 8 -17.60 -28.39 15.25
N MET A 9 -16.85 -27.28 15.29
CA MET A 9 -17.14 -26.07 14.51
C MET A 9 -16.89 -26.22 13.00
N LEU A 10 -15.92 -27.05 12.62
CA LEU A 10 -15.46 -27.18 11.24
C LEU A 10 -16.26 -28.19 10.40
N GLY A 11 -17.26 -28.85 10.98
CA GLY A 11 -18.16 -29.77 10.28
C GLY A 11 -17.44 -30.95 9.60
N SER A 12 -18.07 -31.54 8.58
CA SER A 12 -17.53 -32.70 7.84
C SER A 12 -16.26 -32.39 7.05
N LEU A 13 -16.05 -31.13 6.66
CA LEU A 13 -14.90 -30.70 5.85
C LEU A 13 -13.63 -30.49 6.66
N GLY A 14 -13.72 -30.09 7.94
CA GLY A 14 -12.49 -29.83 8.69
C GLY A 14 -11.92 -31.00 9.48
N ARG A 15 -12.63 -32.13 9.61
CA ARG A 15 -12.01 -33.37 10.12
C ARG A 15 -10.80 -33.82 9.28
N PRO A 16 -10.90 -33.96 7.95
CA PRO A 16 -9.75 -34.33 7.12
C PRO A 16 -8.66 -33.25 7.09
N VAL A 17 -9.01 -31.96 7.17
CA VAL A 17 -8.03 -30.86 7.23
C VAL A 17 -7.25 -30.89 8.54
N LEU A 18 -7.93 -31.10 9.68
CA LEU A 18 -7.27 -31.22 10.99
C LEU A 18 -6.38 -32.44 11.08
N ASP A 19 -6.85 -33.58 10.56
CA ASP A 19 -6.04 -34.80 10.58
C ASP A 19 -4.82 -34.66 9.66
N LEU A 20 -4.93 -33.99 8.50
CA LEU A 20 -3.78 -33.61 7.67
C LEU A 20 -2.79 -32.72 8.44
N MET A 21 -3.30 -31.70 9.14
CA MET A 21 -2.47 -30.75 9.90
C MET A 21 -1.72 -31.42 11.06
N ILE A 22 -2.39 -32.31 11.80
CA ILE A 22 -1.83 -33.02 12.96
C ILE A 22 -0.79 -34.04 12.49
N ASN A 23 -1.06 -34.75 11.38
CA ASN A 23 -0.17 -35.79 10.87
C ASN A 23 1.04 -35.23 10.10
N ASN A 24 0.98 -33.97 9.63
CA ASN A 24 2.04 -33.35 8.83
C ASN A 24 2.41 -31.94 9.35
N PRO A 25 2.90 -31.82 10.60
CA PRO A 25 3.17 -30.51 11.21
C PRO A 25 4.26 -29.71 10.46
N SER A 26 5.22 -30.39 9.85
CA SER A 26 6.27 -29.77 9.02
C SER A 26 5.70 -29.10 7.77
N LEU A 27 4.73 -29.73 7.10
CA LEU A 27 4.05 -29.18 5.93
C LEU A 27 3.28 -27.92 6.29
N VAL A 28 2.48 -27.97 7.37
CA VAL A 28 1.71 -26.81 7.85
C VAL A 28 2.64 -25.66 8.21
N THR A 29 3.71 -25.95 8.95
CA THR A 29 4.71 -24.94 9.33
C THR A 29 5.37 -24.34 8.10
N GLY A 30 5.71 -25.16 7.10
CA GLY A 30 6.29 -24.70 5.84
C GLY A 30 5.36 -23.75 5.08
N VAL A 31 4.08 -24.10 4.95
CA VAL A 31 3.07 -23.24 4.32
C VAL A 31 2.91 -21.93 5.07
N LEU A 32 2.82 -21.97 6.40
CA LEU A 32 2.71 -20.76 7.22
C LEU A 32 3.96 -19.89 7.15
N ALA A 33 5.15 -20.50 7.11
CA ALA A 33 6.41 -19.76 6.97
C ALA A 33 6.50 -19.07 5.61
N VAL A 34 6.10 -19.74 4.52
CA VAL A 34 6.01 -19.13 3.19
C VAL A 34 5.00 -17.99 3.19
N TRP A 35 3.83 -18.20 3.77
CA TRP A 35 2.78 -17.18 3.88
C TRP A 35 3.27 -15.95 4.65
N LEU A 36 3.94 -16.16 5.79
CA LEU A 36 4.55 -15.09 6.57
C LEU A 36 5.63 -14.35 5.77
N GLY A 37 6.45 -15.07 5.02
CA GLY A 37 7.46 -14.50 4.14
C GLY A 37 6.86 -13.58 3.08
N VAL A 38 5.77 -14.01 2.42
CA VAL A 38 5.03 -13.20 1.44
C VAL A 38 4.43 -11.96 2.10
N PHE A 39 3.86 -12.09 3.29
CA PHE A 39 3.31 -10.97 4.04
C PHE A 39 4.39 -9.92 4.37
N VAL A 40 5.52 -10.35 4.93
CA VAL A 40 6.65 -9.46 5.25
C VAL A 40 7.19 -8.78 3.98
N ALA A 41 7.39 -9.53 2.90
CA ALA A 41 7.85 -8.99 1.63
C ALA A 41 6.87 -7.95 1.05
N GLY A 42 5.57 -8.17 1.18
CA GLY A 42 4.55 -7.19 0.77
C GLY A 42 4.61 -5.90 1.59
N ARG A 43 4.83 -5.99 2.90
CA ARG A 43 5.01 -4.82 3.78
C ARG A 43 6.26 -4.02 3.42
N LEU A 44 7.36 -4.72 3.09
CA LEU A 44 8.60 -4.08 2.63
C LEU A 44 8.39 -3.38 1.29
N GLN A 45 7.67 -3.99 0.35
CA GLN A 45 7.33 -3.37 -0.94
C GLN A 45 6.48 -2.11 -0.76
N LEU A 46 5.47 -2.12 0.14
CA LEU A 46 4.68 -0.91 0.42
C LEU A 46 5.53 0.24 0.97
N ARG A 47 6.43 -0.05 1.92
CA ARG A 47 7.38 0.96 2.44
C ARG A 47 8.32 1.49 1.35
N HIS A 48 8.76 0.61 0.45
CA HIS A 48 9.58 1.01 -0.68
C HIS A 48 8.81 1.94 -1.62
N ILE A 49 7.56 1.62 -1.96
CA ILE A 49 6.69 2.48 -2.76
C ILE A 49 6.49 3.84 -2.10
N GLU A 50 6.19 3.89 -0.80
CA GLU A 50 5.99 5.15 -0.06
C GLU A 50 7.23 6.05 -0.13
N ARG A 51 8.41 5.48 0.14
CA ARG A 51 9.67 6.21 0.05
C ARG A 51 9.93 6.72 -1.38
N LYS A 52 9.76 5.86 -2.39
CA LYS A 52 9.99 6.23 -3.80
C LYS A 52 8.98 7.27 -4.30
N SER A 53 7.74 7.19 -3.82
CA SER A 53 6.70 8.19 -4.11
C SER A 53 7.07 9.55 -3.52
N THR A 54 7.58 9.56 -2.29
CA THR A 54 8.07 10.78 -1.63
C THR A 54 9.24 11.39 -2.38
N GLU A 55 10.25 10.58 -2.75
CA GLU A 55 11.39 11.00 -3.56
C GLU A 55 10.93 11.64 -4.89
N LEU A 56 10.03 10.97 -5.62
CA LEU A 56 9.48 11.47 -6.88
C LEU A 56 8.75 12.81 -6.71
N VAL A 57 7.95 12.94 -5.66
CA VAL A 57 7.14 14.15 -5.40
C VAL A 57 8.03 15.32 -5.03
N VAL A 58 9.04 15.11 -4.20
CA VAL A 58 9.99 16.17 -3.81
C VAL A 58 10.82 16.62 -5.02
N GLU A 59 11.32 15.68 -5.82
CA GLU A 59 12.10 15.97 -7.03
C GLU A 59 11.27 16.79 -8.04
N MET A 60 10.10 16.28 -8.42
CA MET A 60 9.22 16.97 -9.37
C MET A 60 8.62 18.25 -8.79
N GLY A 61 8.32 18.28 -7.49
CA GLY A 61 7.80 19.45 -6.80
C GLY A 61 8.79 20.61 -6.86
N ARG A 62 10.07 20.37 -6.56
CA ARG A 62 11.12 21.41 -6.68
C ARG A 62 11.22 21.94 -8.10
N GLU A 63 11.26 21.05 -9.10
CA GLU A 63 11.39 21.44 -10.50
C GLU A 63 10.18 22.26 -10.98
N LEU A 64 8.97 21.81 -10.62
CA LEU A 64 7.73 22.43 -11.10
C LEU A 64 7.41 23.73 -10.37
N VAL A 65 7.71 23.84 -9.08
CA VAL A 65 7.55 25.09 -8.31
C VAL A 65 8.56 26.14 -8.79
N ALA A 66 9.81 25.74 -9.09
CA ALA A 66 10.80 26.65 -9.67
C ALA A 66 10.37 27.21 -11.05
N LYS A 67 9.69 26.39 -11.86
CA LYS A 67 9.16 26.80 -13.18
C LYS A 67 7.83 27.56 -13.09
N LYS A 68 7.00 27.25 -12.08
CA LYS A 68 5.66 27.82 -11.88
C LYS A 68 5.42 28.02 -10.37
N PRO A 69 5.78 29.17 -9.80
CA PRO A 69 5.70 29.41 -8.35
C PRO A 69 4.26 29.37 -7.81
N HIS A 70 3.25 29.63 -8.65
CA HIS A 70 1.82 29.63 -8.32
C HIS A 70 1.12 28.29 -8.64
N ILE A 71 1.82 27.16 -8.50
CA ILE A 71 1.22 25.86 -8.76
C ILE A 71 0.51 25.33 -7.51
N THR A 72 -0.76 24.98 -7.67
CA THR A 72 -1.56 24.38 -6.59
C THR A 72 -1.27 22.88 -6.44
N ALA A 73 -1.58 22.33 -5.26
CA ALA A 73 -1.41 20.90 -4.97
C ALA A 73 -2.13 19.99 -5.97
N HIS A 74 -3.33 20.37 -6.41
CA HIS A 74 -4.11 19.62 -7.40
C HIS A 74 -3.45 19.70 -8.79
N GLY A 75 -2.93 20.86 -9.18
CA GLY A 75 -2.18 21.04 -10.42
C GLY A 75 -0.91 20.21 -10.47
N LEU A 76 -0.21 20.11 -9.33
CA LEU A 76 0.99 19.30 -9.19
C LEU A 76 0.66 17.80 -9.22
N TYR A 77 -0.39 17.37 -8.49
CA TYR A 77 -0.89 16.00 -8.50
C TYR A 77 -1.19 15.51 -9.92
N LYS A 78 -1.91 16.31 -10.74
CA LYS A 78 -2.23 15.96 -12.13
C LYS A 78 -1.00 15.67 -13.00
N ARG A 79 0.15 16.28 -12.68
CA ARG A 79 1.40 16.08 -13.43
C ARG A 79 2.23 14.93 -12.90
N ILE A 80 2.25 14.72 -11.59
CA ILE A 80 3.02 13.64 -10.96
C ILE A 80 2.31 12.29 -11.15
N TYR A 81 0.97 12.27 -11.08
CA TYR A 81 0.19 11.04 -11.07
C TYR A 81 0.47 10.07 -12.23
N PRO A 82 0.50 10.50 -13.52
CA PRO A 82 0.81 9.58 -14.62
C PRO A 82 2.19 8.94 -14.49
N ARG A 83 3.21 9.73 -14.13
CA ARG A 83 4.58 9.26 -13.95
C ARG A 83 4.71 8.33 -12.74
N TRP A 84 3.97 8.61 -11.67
CA TRP A 84 3.86 7.72 -10.51
C TRP A 84 3.26 6.36 -10.91
N CYS A 85 2.17 6.34 -11.67
CA CYS A 85 1.54 5.11 -12.16
C CYS A 85 2.49 4.25 -13.01
N GLU A 86 3.31 4.87 -13.85
CA GLU A 86 4.34 4.17 -14.63
C GLU A 86 5.44 3.61 -13.74
N ALA A 87 5.94 4.43 -12.80
CA ALA A 87 7.03 4.06 -11.92
C ALA A 87 6.67 2.95 -10.93
N LEU A 88 5.40 2.88 -10.48
CA LEU A 88 4.90 1.82 -9.60
C LEU A 88 5.22 0.41 -10.11
N ARG A 89 5.11 0.19 -11.43
CA ARG A 89 5.38 -1.12 -12.04
C ARG A 89 6.84 -1.57 -11.90
N GLY A 90 7.75 -0.61 -11.75
CA GLY A 90 9.18 -0.88 -11.54
C GLY A 90 9.59 -0.96 -10.07
N TRP A 91 8.77 -0.51 -9.14
CA TRP A 91 9.11 -0.46 -7.71
C TRP A 91 8.68 -1.70 -6.94
N ALA A 92 7.65 -2.41 -7.42
CA ALA A 92 7.09 -3.55 -6.72
C ALA A 92 6.41 -4.50 -7.71
N TRP A 93 6.33 -5.78 -7.33
CA TRP A 93 5.62 -6.81 -8.09
C TRP A 93 4.23 -7.08 -7.52
N PHE A 94 4.09 -6.97 -6.21
CA PHE A 94 2.81 -7.16 -5.52
C PHE A 94 2.68 -6.26 -4.31
N VAL A 95 1.43 -6.05 -3.89
CA VAL A 95 1.10 -5.47 -2.59
C VAL A 95 0.16 -6.42 -1.85
N PRO A 96 0.15 -6.41 -0.51
CA PRO A 96 -0.89 -7.10 0.26
C PRO A 96 -2.29 -6.64 -0.19
N HIS A 97 -3.22 -7.57 -0.31
CA HIS A 97 -4.63 -7.26 -0.53
C HIS A 97 -5.18 -6.33 0.57
N ARG A 98 -6.36 -5.73 0.36
CA ARG A 98 -7.02 -4.88 1.37
C ARG A 98 -7.08 -5.52 2.76
N LEU A 99 -7.38 -6.82 2.82
CA LEU A 99 -7.45 -7.61 4.06
C LEU A 99 -6.10 -8.19 4.52
N ASP A 100 -5.02 -7.92 3.78
CA ASP A 100 -3.66 -8.40 4.06
C ASP A 100 -3.49 -9.94 4.05
N LEU A 101 -4.48 -10.68 3.54
CA LEU A 101 -4.50 -12.14 3.54
C LEU A 101 -3.73 -12.81 2.39
N TRP A 102 -3.61 -12.13 1.24
CA TRP A 102 -2.90 -12.64 0.05
C TRP A 102 -2.29 -11.49 -0.76
N PRO A 103 -1.24 -11.75 -1.55
CA PRO A 103 -0.66 -10.75 -2.44
C PRO A 103 -1.57 -10.49 -3.66
N VAL A 104 -1.61 -9.25 -4.13
CA VAL A 104 -2.25 -8.86 -5.38
C VAL A 104 -1.28 -8.07 -6.27
N PRO A 105 -1.44 -8.10 -7.60
CA PRO A 105 -0.59 -7.34 -8.51
C PRO A 105 -0.58 -5.84 -8.18
N VAL A 106 0.58 -5.20 -8.31
CA VAL A 106 0.70 -3.75 -8.11
C VAL A 106 -0.10 -3.00 -9.16
N ARG A 107 -1.08 -2.23 -8.69
CA ARG A 107 -1.86 -1.29 -9.50
C ARG A 107 -2.08 0.00 -8.71
N PRO A 108 -2.19 1.18 -9.36
CA PRO A 108 -2.46 2.45 -8.70
C PRO A 108 -3.62 2.37 -7.69
N GLU A 109 -4.72 1.70 -8.07
CA GLU A 109 -5.92 1.60 -7.25
C GLU A 109 -5.68 0.73 -6.00
N THR A 110 -4.92 -0.35 -6.14
CA THR A 110 -4.57 -1.24 -5.01
C THR A 110 -3.59 -0.58 -4.04
N VAL A 111 -2.66 0.22 -4.56
CA VAL A 111 -1.70 0.98 -3.74
C VAL A 111 -2.43 2.12 -3.02
N GLN A 112 -3.34 2.82 -3.70
CA GLN A 112 -4.12 3.92 -3.11
C GLN A 112 -5.01 3.50 -1.95
N GLN A 113 -5.47 2.23 -1.92
CA GLN A 113 -6.19 1.68 -0.77
C GLN A 113 -5.35 1.57 0.51
N LYS A 114 -4.02 1.56 0.38
CA LYS A 114 -3.06 1.41 1.50
C LYS A 114 -2.25 2.69 1.75
N PHE A 115 -2.08 3.50 0.73
CA PHE A 115 -1.24 4.69 0.72
C PHE A 115 -1.97 5.82 -0.01
N PRO A 116 -2.47 6.86 0.69
CA PRO A 116 -3.38 7.84 0.11
C PRO A 116 -2.65 8.88 -0.75
N PHE A 117 -2.10 8.45 -1.88
CA PHE A 117 -1.49 9.32 -2.88
C PHE A 117 -2.54 10.26 -3.47
N SER A 118 -2.61 11.47 -2.93
CA SER A 118 -3.67 12.47 -3.13
C SER A 118 -3.07 13.88 -3.18
N PRO A 119 -3.81 14.89 -3.69
CA PRO A 119 -3.35 16.28 -3.65
C PRO A 119 -2.96 16.75 -2.24
N GLN A 120 -3.77 16.39 -1.23
CA GLN A 120 -3.51 16.73 0.17
C GLN A 120 -2.22 16.09 0.67
N TRP A 121 -2.01 14.81 0.36
CA TRP A 121 -0.78 14.11 0.72
C TRP A 121 0.45 14.72 0.03
N ILE A 122 0.34 15.12 -1.24
CA ILE A 122 1.43 15.81 -1.96
C ILE A 122 1.77 17.16 -1.31
N ALA A 123 0.76 17.95 -0.96
CA ALA A 123 0.96 19.23 -0.28
C ALA A 123 1.67 19.02 1.06
N GLU A 124 1.25 18.03 1.84
CA GLU A 124 1.84 17.70 3.13
C GLU A 124 3.30 17.25 3.01
N VAL A 125 3.60 16.35 2.07
CA VAL A 125 4.97 15.90 1.80
C VAL A 125 5.88 17.07 1.45
N LEU A 126 5.42 17.97 0.58
CA LEU A 126 6.22 19.11 0.17
C LEU A 126 6.42 20.11 1.30
N ARG A 127 5.39 20.34 2.12
CA ARG A 127 5.46 21.16 3.33
C ARG A 127 6.51 20.64 4.31
N GLN A 128 6.54 19.32 4.53
CA GLN A 128 7.55 18.66 5.38
C GLN A 128 8.98 18.83 4.84
N HIS A 129 9.14 19.05 3.54
CA HIS A 129 10.42 19.29 2.87
C HIS A 129 10.71 20.77 2.61
N GLY A 130 9.97 21.68 3.25
CA GLY A 130 10.19 23.13 3.19
C GLY A 130 9.67 23.81 1.90
N ILE A 131 8.86 23.12 1.11
CA ILE A 131 8.29 23.64 -0.15
C ILE A 131 6.83 23.99 0.12
N ARG A 132 6.50 25.28 0.09
CA ARG A 132 5.11 25.75 0.21
C ARG A 132 4.47 25.83 -1.17
N LEU A 133 3.27 25.27 -1.28
CA LEU A 133 2.40 25.42 -2.44
C LEU A 133 1.36 26.51 -2.14
N GLU A 134 0.72 27.03 -3.17
CA GLU A 134 -0.49 27.82 -2.97
C GLU A 134 -1.63 26.93 -2.49
N ASP A 135 -2.30 27.38 -1.43
CA ASP A 135 -3.51 26.76 -0.92
C ASP A 135 -4.59 26.86 -2.01
N ASN A 136 -5.24 25.73 -2.30
CA ASN A 136 -6.50 25.79 -3.00
C ASN A 136 -7.53 26.37 -2.02
N GLU A 137 -8.28 27.40 -2.44
CA GLU A 137 -9.52 27.90 -1.80
C GLU A 137 -10.60 26.80 -1.75
N SER A 138 -10.37 25.71 -1.01
CA SER A 138 -11.35 24.67 -0.75
C SER A 138 -11.35 24.23 0.71
N ASP A 139 -10.94 25.12 1.61
CA ASP A 139 -11.18 25.03 3.07
C ASP A 139 -12.34 25.94 3.53
N THR A 140 -13.06 26.55 2.59
CA THR A 140 -14.37 27.17 2.82
C THR A 140 -15.44 26.34 2.12
N GLU A 141 -16.01 25.39 2.86
CA GLU A 141 -17.44 25.02 2.86
C GLU A 141 -17.63 23.61 3.45
N THR A 142 -17.67 23.53 4.78
CA THR A 142 -18.85 22.98 5.46
C THR A 142 -18.81 23.39 6.93
N GLY A 143 -19.74 24.30 7.28
CA GLY A 143 -20.15 24.55 8.66
C GLY A 143 -21.13 23.51 9.16
#